data_AF-A0A5R9E846-F1
#
_entry.id   AF-A0A5R9E846-F1
#
_cell.length_a   1.000
_cell.length_b   1.000
_cell.length_c   1.000
_cell.angle_alpha   90.00
_cell.angle_beta   90.00
_cell.angle_gamma   90.00
#
_symmetry.space_group_name_H-M   'P 1'
#
loop_
_entity.id
_entity.type
_entity.pdbx_description
1 polymer ?
#
loop_
_entity_poly.entity_id
_entity_poly.type
_entity_poly.pdbx_seq_one_letter_code
_entity_poly.pdbx_strand_id
1 'polypeptide(L)'
;MADKQLIEQLQARPGMYGLNGTYHPTAMLLLGFDLARDGGLLRGFREWLIVRRGEPSSAVWYALVFQESLPGVSLRNWGRLEPEQDQRAVDHLFSLVLEFLDVRDNSESLARMYTEYHSLQAGR
;
A
#
# COMPACT_ATOMS: atom_id res chain seq x y z
N MET A 1 10.62 -11.08 -7.03
CA MET A 1 9.98 -11.83 -8.16
C MET A 1 8.72 -12.61 -7.75
N ALA A 2 8.77 -13.56 -6.80
CA ALA A 2 7.57 -14.34 -6.41
C ALA A 2 6.45 -13.47 -5.80
N ASP A 3 6.81 -12.46 -5.00
CA ASP A 3 5.83 -11.55 -4.40
C ASP A 3 5.09 -10.71 -5.43
N LYS A 4 5.80 -10.20 -6.45
CA LYS A 4 5.19 -9.40 -7.52
C LYS A 4 4.15 -10.23 -8.29
N GLN A 5 4.51 -11.46 -8.66
CA GLN A 5 3.60 -12.40 -9.31
C GLN A 5 2.37 -12.72 -8.46
N LEU A 6 2.54 -12.89 -7.14
CA LEU A 6 1.41 -13.08 -6.22
C LEU A 6 0.46 -11.88 -6.26
N ILE A 7 0.99 -10.65 -6.18
CA ILE A 7 0.18 -9.43 -6.21
C ILE A 7 -0.53 -9.25 -7.56
N GLU A 8 0.16 -9.51 -8.67
CA GLU A 8 -0.42 -9.47 -10.02
C GLU A 8 -1.56 -10.50 -10.17
N GLN A 9 -1.39 -11.72 -9.63
CA GLN A 9 -2.45 -12.74 -9.64
C GLN A 9 -3.65 -12.34 -8.79
N LEU A 10 -3.40 -11.73 -7.62
CA LEU A 10 -4.44 -11.25 -6.71
C LEU A 10 -5.25 -10.12 -7.37
N GLN A 11 -4.59 -9.18 -8.05
CA GLN A 11 -5.23 -8.12 -8.82
C GLN A 11 -6.02 -8.67 -10.02
N ALA A 12 -5.48 -9.66 -10.74
CA ALA A 12 -6.12 -10.22 -11.92
C ALA A 12 -7.34 -11.10 -11.59
N ARG A 13 -7.39 -11.70 -10.39
CA ARG A 13 -8.42 -12.68 -10.01
C ARG A 13 -8.92 -12.47 -8.57
N PRO A 14 -9.43 -11.29 -8.21
CA PRO A 14 -9.79 -10.96 -6.83
C PRO A 14 -10.83 -11.92 -6.23
N GLY A 15 -11.79 -12.39 -7.04
CA GLY A 15 -12.81 -13.34 -6.61
C GLY A 15 -12.27 -14.70 -6.13
N MET A 16 -11.11 -15.16 -6.63
CA MET A 16 -10.47 -16.40 -6.15
C MET A 16 -9.97 -16.27 -4.71
N TYR A 17 -9.77 -15.04 -4.23
CA TYR A 17 -9.30 -14.73 -2.89
C TYR A 17 -10.45 -14.21 -1.99
N GLY A 18 -11.70 -14.36 -2.42
CA GLY A 18 -12.87 -13.87 -1.69
C GLY A 18 -13.05 -12.36 -1.69
N LEU A 19 -12.33 -11.64 -2.58
CA LEU A 19 -12.47 -10.20 -2.72
C LEU A 19 -13.59 -9.85 -3.70
N ASN A 20 -14.30 -8.77 -3.39
CA ASN A 20 -15.44 -8.24 -4.14
C ASN A 20 -15.14 -6.87 -4.79
N GLY A 21 -13.87 -6.48 -4.90
CA GLY A 21 -13.46 -5.20 -5.48
C GLY A 21 -13.55 -4.01 -4.52
N THR A 22 -13.85 -4.22 -3.23
CA THR A 22 -13.86 -3.14 -2.24
C THR A 22 -12.51 -2.95 -1.56
N TYR A 23 -12.20 -1.70 -1.22
CA TYR A 23 -10.90 -1.29 -0.71
C TYR A 23 -10.55 -1.91 0.63
N HIS A 24 -11.47 -1.82 1.61
CA HIS A 24 -11.20 -2.27 2.97
C HIS A 24 -10.84 -3.76 3.05
N PRO A 25 -11.64 -4.70 2.51
CA PRO A 25 -11.28 -6.12 2.47
C PRO A 25 -9.97 -6.40 1.73
N THR A 26 -9.70 -5.68 0.63
CA THR A 26 -8.47 -5.85 -0.14
C THR A 26 -7.24 -5.44 0.68
N ALA A 27 -7.29 -4.27 1.34
CA ALA A 27 -6.23 -3.80 2.21
C ALA A 27 -6.01 -4.73 3.43
N MET A 28 -7.10 -5.24 4.04
CA MET A 28 -7.01 -6.17 5.16
C MET A 28 -6.47 -7.55 4.75
N LEU A 29 -6.78 -8.02 3.54
CA LEU A 29 -6.19 -9.24 3.01
C LEU A 29 -4.67 -9.10 2.85
N LEU A 30 -4.19 -8.00 2.26
CA LEU A 30 -2.75 -7.74 2.12
C LEU A 30 -2.06 -7.60 3.48
N LEU A 31 -2.70 -6.94 4.45
CA LEU A 31 -2.21 -6.88 5.83
C LEU A 31 -2.08 -8.29 6.42
N GLY A 32 -3.09 -9.15 6.23
CA GLY A 32 -3.06 -10.54 6.69
C GLY A 32 -1.93 -11.35 6.05
N PHE A 33 -1.73 -11.22 4.74
CA PHE A 33 -0.61 -11.86 4.02
C PHE A 33 0.76 -11.40 4.53
N ASP A 34 0.90 -10.11 4.80
CA ASP A 34 2.13 -9.55 5.32
C ASP A 34 2.43 -10.06 6.74
N LEU A 35 1.42 -10.05 7.61
CA LEU A 35 1.53 -10.59 8.98
C LEU A 35 1.86 -12.08 8.99
N ALA A 36 1.25 -12.88 8.11
CA ALA A 36 1.56 -14.30 7.96
C ALA A 36 3.00 -14.58 7.48
N ARG A 37 3.72 -13.55 7.05
CA ARG A 37 5.12 -13.60 6.57
C ARG A 37 6.06 -12.76 7.44
N ASP A 38 5.73 -12.55 8.71
CA ASP A 38 6.53 -11.75 9.66
C ASP A 38 6.82 -10.32 9.14
N GLY A 39 5.87 -9.74 8.43
CA GLY A 39 5.96 -8.42 7.83
C GLY A 39 6.87 -8.36 6.60
N GLY A 40 7.31 -9.49 6.04
CA GLY A 40 8.30 -9.53 4.96
C GLY A 40 7.80 -9.01 3.62
N LEU A 41 6.50 -9.05 3.35
CA LEU A 41 5.92 -8.63 2.08
C LEU A 41 5.95 -7.10 1.94
N LEU A 42 5.52 -6.40 2.98
CA LEU A 42 5.33 -4.94 3.01
C LEU A 42 6.32 -4.25 3.98
N ARG A 43 7.42 -4.92 4.37
CA ARG A 43 8.48 -4.32 5.20
C ARG A 43 9.04 -3.06 4.56
N GLY A 44 8.81 -1.90 5.15
CA GLY A 44 9.27 -0.61 4.59
C GLY A 44 8.24 0.07 3.70
N PHE A 45 7.06 -0.52 3.46
CA PHE A 45 6.05 0.06 2.57
C PHE A 45 5.51 1.39 3.10
N ARG A 46 5.27 1.49 4.41
CA ARG A 46 4.82 2.74 5.03
C ARG A 46 5.86 3.84 4.90
N GLU A 47 7.13 3.51 5.16
CA GLU A 47 8.27 4.42 5.04
C GLU A 47 8.39 4.93 3.60
N TRP A 48 8.26 4.03 2.63
CA TRP A 48 8.23 4.36 1.21
C TRP A 48 7.08 5.30 0.84
N LEU A 49 5.86 5.05 1.34
CA LEU A 49 4.71 5.95 1.13
C LEU A 49 4.95 7.35 1.72
N ILE A 50 5.60 7.44 2.88
CA ILE A 50 5.95 8.72 3.52
C ILE A 50 6.98 9.49 2.69
N VAL A 51 8.04 8.81 2.22
CA VAL A 51 9.05 9.41 1.33
C VAL A 51 8.41 9.92 0.05
N ARG A 52 7.57 9.11 -0.59
CA ARG A 52 6.85 9.48 -1.82
C ARG A 52 5.99 10.74 -1.66
N ARG A 53 5.41 10.94 -0.48
CA ARG A 53 4.60 12.13 -0.16
C ARG A 53 5.43 13.36 0.20
N GLY A 54 6.67 13.16 0.64
CA GLY A 54 7.55 14.23 1.12
C GLY A 54 7.10 14.85 2.45
N GLU A 55 6.14 14.25 3.17
CA GLU A 55 5.61 14.78 4.43
C GLU A 55 5.57 13.68 5.52
N PRO A 56 6.09 13.95 6.74
CA PRO A 56 6.01 13.01 7.85
C PRO A 56 4.56 12.69 8.26
N SER A 57 4.23 11.40 8.43
CA SER A 57 2.90 10.97 8.86
C SER A 57 2.96 9.87 9.93
N SER A 58 2.06 9.93 10.90
CA SER A 58 1.82 8.86 11.88
C SER A 58 0.78 7.84 11.41
N ALA A 59 0.17 8.05 10.25
CA ALA A 59 -0.84 7.15 9.72
C ALA A 59 -0.25 5.78 9.34
N VAL A 60 -1.08 4.75 9.48
CA VAL A 60 -0.83 3.39 8.98
C VAL A 60 -0.89 3.35 7.45
N TRP A 61 -0.22 2.37 6.83
CA TRP A 61 -0.05 2.35 5.37
C TRP A 61 -1.38 2.35 4.59
N TYR A 62 -2.39 1.61 5.04
CA TYR A 62 -3.68 1.57 4.34
C TYR A 62 -4.44 2.89 4.49
N ALA A 63 -4.25 3.63 5.59
CA ALA A 63 -4.81 4.97 5.70
C ALA A 63 -4.10 5.95 4.74
N LEU A 64 -2.79 5.82 4.57
CA LEU A 64 -2.04 6.60 3.58
C LEU A 64 -2.57 6.28 2.18
N VAL A 65 -2.53 5.03 1.73
CA VAL A 65 -3.02 4.63 0.40
C VAL A 65 -4.44 5.17 0.13
N PHE A 66 -5.35 5.02 1.09
CA PHE A 66 -6.72 5.54 0.98
C PHE A 66 -6.78 7.07 0.79
N GLN A 67 -6.02 7.82 1.57
CA GLN A 67 -5.96 9.29 1.45
C GLN A 67 -5.40 9.75 0.10
N GLU A 68 -4.50 8.95 -0.50
CA GLU A 68 -3.97 9.25 -1.84
C GLU A 68 -4.99 9.01 -2.93
N SER A 69 -5.71 7.88 -2.84
CA SER A 69 -6.62 7.44 -3.88
C SER A 69 -7.94 8.21 -3.88
N LEU A 70 -8.37 8.68 -2.71
CA LEU A 70 -9.62 9.41 -2.52
C LEU A 70 -9.43 10.68 -1.69
N PRO A 71 -8.77 11.72 -2.24
CA PRO A 71 -8.58 12.99 -1.54
C PRO A 71 -9.92 13.60 -1.12
N GLY A 72 -10.00 14.06 0.13
CA GLY A 72 -11.21 14.67 0.70
C GLY A 72 -12.25 13.68 1.22
N VAL A 73 -12.08 12.37 1.00
CA VAL A 73 -12.95 11.34 1.60
C VAL A 73 -12.38 10.94 2.96
N SER A 74 -13.22 10.95 3.99
CA SER A 74 -12.81 10.48 5.32
C SER A 74 -12.63 8.96 5.33
N LEU A 75 -11.54 8.48 5.94
CA LEU A 75 -11.32 7.04 6.17
C LEU A 75 -12.48 6.38 6.94
N ARG A 76 -13.22 7.14 7.76
CA ARG A 76 -14.43 6.65 8.45
C ARG A 76 -15.51 6.15 7.48
N ASN A 77 -15.48 6.59 6.23
CA ASN A 77 -16.43 6.24 5.19
C ASN A 77 -15.98 5.06 4.31
N TRP A 78 -14.84 4.42 4.60
CA TRP A 78 -14.28 3.34 3.77
C TRP A 78 -15.18 2.10 3.59
N GLY A 79 -16.28 1.98 4.36
CA GLY A 79 -17.29 0.91 4.22
C GLY A 79 -18.58 1.38 3.54
N ARG A 80 -18.59 2.60 2.99
CA ARG A 80 -19.73 3.23 2.32
C ARG A 80 -19.25 4.00 1.09
N LEU A 81 -18.28 3.45 0.39
CA LEU A 81 -17.77 4.03 -0.84
C LEU A 81 -18.72 3.70 -1.99
N GLU A 82 -18.80 4.62 -2.94
CA GLU A 82 -19.42 4.31 -4.23
C GLU A 82 -18.54 3.30 -4.99
N PRO A 83 -19.11 2.44 -5.86
CA PRO A 83 -18.34 1.43 -6.58
C PRO A 83 -17.13 1.98 -7.33
N GLU A 84 -17.24 3.17 -7.92
CA GLU A 84 -16.14 3.82 -8.64
C GLU A 84 -15.01 4.29 -7.71
N GLN A 85 -15.35 4.65 -6.46
CA GLN A 85 -14.37 5.02 -5.44
C GLN A 85 -13.63 3.79 -4.94
N ASP A 86 -14.35 2.69 -4.70
CA ASP A 86 -13.76 1.40 -4.33
C ASP A 86 -12.79 0.91 -5.41
N GLN A 87 -13.23 0.90 -6.68
CA GLN A 87 -12.40 0.49 -7.80
C GLN A 87 -11.12 1.35 -7.90
N ARG A 88 -11.25 2.68 -7.84
CA ARG A 88 -10.10 3.59 -7.87
C ARG A 88 -9.13 3.32 -6.72
N ALA A 89 -9.64 3.10 -5.52
CA ALA A 89 -8.81 2.87 -4.34
C ALA A 89 -8.10 1.51 -4.39
N VAL A 90 -8.76 0.48 -4.91
CA VAL A 90 -8.18 -0.86 -5.11
C VAL A 90 -7.10 -0.83 -6.20
N ASP A 91 -7.36 -0.19 -7.34
CA ASP A 91 -6.37 -0.07 -8.41
C ASP A 91 -5.13 0.70 -7.94
N HIS A 92 -5.33 1.80 -7.22
CA HIS A 92 -4.24 2.58 -6.65
C HIS A 92 -3.43 1.78 -5.62
N LEU A 93 -4.10 0.99 -4.77
CA LEU A 93 -3.44 0.10 -3.83
C LEU A 93 -2.52 -0.90 -4.53
N PHE A 94 -3.00 -1.58 -5.57
CA PHE A 94 -2.18 -2.53 -6.31
C PHE A 94 -1.01 -1.85 -7.02
N SER A 95 -1.23 -0.69 -7.66
CA SER A 95 -0.14 0.08 -8.29
C SER A 95 0.96 0.40 -7.30
N LEU A 96 0.60 0.96 -6.13
CA LEU A 96 1.57 1.34 -5.11
C LEU A 96 2.32 0.14 -4.54
N VAL A 97 1.65 -1.00 -4.32
CA VAL A 97 2.32 -2.21 -3.85
C VAL A 97 3.30 -2.73 -4.90
N LEU A 98 2.91 -2.78 -6.18
CA LEU A 98 3.79 -3.24 -7.26
C LEU A 98 5.00 -2.32 -7.45
N GLU A 99 4.79 -0.99 -7.45
CA GLU A 99 5.86 0.01 -7.48
C GLU A 99 6.83 -0.16 -6.29
N PHE A 100 6.28 -0.37 -5.09
CA PHE A 100 7.10 -0.59 -3.91
C PHE A 100 7.92 -1.88 -3.99
N LEU A 101 7.35 -2.97 -4.50
CA LEU A 101 8.09 -4.23 -4.64
C LEU A 101 9.29 -4.07 -5.58
N ASP A 102 9.19 -3.23 -6.61
CA ASP A 102 10.34 -2.91 -7.48
C ASP A 102 11.44 -2.14 -6.73
N VAL A 103 11.06 -1.20 -5.85
CA VAL A 103 12.01 -0.48 -4.98
C VAL A 103 12.65 -1.43 -3.95
N ARG A 104 11.85 -2.29 -3.33
CA ARG A 104 12.27 -3.23 -2.28
C ARG A 104 13.23 -4.30 -2.82
N ASP A 105 12.95 -4.82 -4.02
CA ASP A 105 13.76 -5.85 -4.65
C ASP A 105 15.08 -5.26 -5.25
N ASN A 106 15.26 -3.93 -5.24
CA ASN A 106 16.48 -3.24 -5.66
C ASN A 106 17.22 -2.65 -4.43
N SER A 107 18.40 -3.20 -4.10
CA SER A 107 19.14 -2.82 -2.88
C SER A 107 19.56 -1.35 -2.82
N GLU A 108 19.96 -0.75 -3.94
CA GLU A 108 20.33 0.66 -4.02
C GLU A 108 19.11 1.57 -3.79
N SER A 109 18.00 1.25 -4.45
CA SER A 109 16.74 1.99 -4.31
C SER A 109 16.19 1.90 -2.90
N LEU A 110 16.27 0.71 -2.28
CA LEU A 110 15.85 0.48 -0.90
C LEU A 110 16.71 1.27 0.10
N ALA A 111 18.04 1.27 -0.06
CA ALA A 111 18.95 2.02 0.81
C ALA A 111 18.72 3.54 0.71
N ARG A 112 18.46 4.03 -0.50
CA ARG A 112 18.09 5.43 -0.74
C ARG A 112 16.77 5.80 -0.06
N MET A 113 15.74 4.96 -0.20
CA MET A 113 14.44 5.17 0.44
C MET A 113 14.57 5.35 1.94
N TYR A 114 15.32 4.48 2.63
CA TYR A 114 15.51 4.62 4.07
C TYR A 114 16.31 5.86 4.46
N THR A 115 17.31 6.24 3.66
CA THR A 115 18.08 7.47 3.88
C THR A 115 17.18 8.70 3.83
N GLU A 116 16.37 8.81 2.77
CA GLU A 116 15.40 9.90 2.58
C GLU A 116 14.35 9.92 3.70
N TYR A 117 13.86 8.74 4.12
CA TYR A 117 12.93 8.61 5.24
C TYR A 117 13.52 9.15 6.55
N HIS A 118 14.78 8.81 6.87
CA HIS A 118 15.45 9.32 8.07
C HIS A 118 15.67 10.83 8.02
N SER A 119 16.04 11.39 6.85
CA SER A 119 16.16 12.83 6.67
C SER A 119 14.84 13.56 6.89
N LEU A 120 13.73 13.02 6.36
CA LEU A 120 12.39 13.59 6.56
C LEU A 120 11.94 13.59 8.02
N GLN A 121 12.27 12.53 8.78
CA GLN A 121 11.92 12.46 10.21
C GLN A 121 12.81 13.37 11.08
N ALA A 122 14.06 13.59 10.71
CA ALA A 122 14.99 14.44 11.45
C ALA A 122 14.68 15.94 11.33
N GLY A 123 13.95 16.35 10.29
CA GLY A 123 13.51 17.74 10.10
C GLY A 123 12.24 18.13 10.86
N ARG A 124 11.74 17.27 11.75
CA ARG A 124 10.50 17.45 12.53
C ARG A 124 10.78 17.94 13.94
#